data_AF-A0A239L173-F1
#
_entry.id   AF-A0A239L173-F1
#
_cell.length_a   1.000
_cell.length_b   1.000
_cell.length_c   1.000
_cell.angle_alpha   90.00
_cell.angle_beta   90.00
_cell.angle_gamma   90.00
#
_symmetry.space_group_name_H-M   'P 1'
#
loop_
_entity.id
_entity.type
_entity.pdbx_description
1 polymer ?
#
loop_
_entity_poly.entity_id
_entity_poly.type
_entity_poly.pdbx_seq_one_letter_code
_entity_poly.pdbx_strand_id
1 'polypeptide(L)'
;MNLPELVLSTKYDPMDRAISASDANQHFSELLRDVAEGQSFTVMSRGRPVARVLPVDRHREKRSVERLLEFVSGLPVRHAGQWSRDDLYE
;
A
#
# COMPACT_ATOMS: atom_id res chain seq x y z
N MET A 1 -22.51 3.50 -12.84
CA MET A 1 -21.79 2.74 -11.78
C MET A 1 -20.64 3.62 -11.34
N ASN A 2 -20.85 4.39 -10.29
CA ASN A 2 -19.91 5.42 -9.82
C ASN A 2 -18.81 4.71 -9.01
N LEU A 3 -17.62 4.58 -9.57
CA LEU A 3 -16.45 4.05 -8.86
C LEU A 3 -15.97 5.15 -7.89
N PRO A 4 -16.05 4.97 -6.55
CA PRO A 4 -15.52 5.98 -5.65
C PRO A 4 -13.99 5.87 -5.65
N GLU A 5 -13.33 6.90 -6.16
CA GLU A 5 -12.18 7.58 -5.51
C GLU A 5 -11.01 6.73 -4.93
N LEU A 6 -10.82 5.46 -5.34
CA LEU A 6 -9.87 4.56 -4.68
C LEU A 6 -8.46 4.52 -5.29
N VAL A 7 -8.09 5.46 -6.16
CA VAL A 7 -6.82 5.38 -6.93
C VAL A 7 -5.81 6.48 -6.56
N LEU A 8 -6.14 7.44 -5.69
CA LEU A 8 -5.24 8.60 -5.46
C LEU A 8 -4.52 8.67 -4.10
N SER A 9 -4.88 7.89 -3.09
CA SER A 9 -4.31 8.08 -1.74
C SER A 9 -3.07 7.25 -1.40
N THR A 10 -2.53 6.42 -2.30
CA THR A 10 -1.35 5.61 -1.94
C THR A 10 -0.05 6.41 -1.87
N LYS A 11 0.00 7.60 -2.49
CA LYS A 11 1.21 8.44 -2.51
C LYS A 11 1.32 9.37 -1.31
N TYR A 12 0.19 9.74 -0.71
CA TYR A 12 0.12 10.58 0.48
C TYR A 12 -1.12 10.16 1.27
N ASP A 13 -0.92 9.65 2.47
CA ASP A 13 -2.00 9.58 3.44
C ASP A 13 -1.89 10.87 4.27
N PRO A 14 -2.86 11.81 4.18
CA PRO A 14 -2.79 13.09 4.88
C PRO A 14 -2.78 12.93 6.41
N MET A 15 -3.05 11.72 6.92
CA MET A 15 -2.92 11.40 8.34
C MET A 15 -1.50 11.04 8.79
N ASP A 16 -0.58 10.74 7.86
CA ASP A 16 0.80 10.39 8.21
C ASP A 16 1.58 11.64 8.66
N ARG A 17 2.26 11.54 9.81
CA ARG A 17 3.05 12.65 10.33
C ARG A 17 4.31 12.84 9.48
N ALA A 18 4.52 14.04 8.95
CA ALA A 18 5.72 14.34 8.16
C ALA A 18 6.95 14.46 9.07
N ILE A 19 8.06 13.82 8.70
CA ILE A 19 9.35 13.88 9.39
C ILE A 19 10.48 14.05 8.38
N SER A 20 11.53 14.80 8.71
CA SER A 20 12.70 14.90 7.83
C SER A 20 13.52 13.61 7.82
N ALA A 21 14.24 13.34 6.73
CA ALA A 21 15.14 12.20 6.66
C ALA A 21 16.26 12.25 7.74
N SER A 22 16.71 13.46 8.12
CA SER A 22 17.68 13.63 9.20
C SER A 22 17.10 13.29 10.57
N ASP A 23 15.88 13.74 10.87
CA ASP A 23 15.24 13.46 12.16
C ASP A 23 14.89 11.98 12.29
N ALA A 24 14.42 11.36 11.20
CA ALA A 24 14.16 9.93 11.17
C ALA A 24 15.43 9.10 11.44
N ASN A 25 16.59 9.53 10.93
CA ASN A 25 17.85 8.84 11.19
C ASN A 25 18.38 9.09 12.61
N GLN A 26 18.21 10.31 13.14
CA GLN A 26 18.64 10.66 14.50
C GLN A 26 17.79 9.99 15.59
N HIS A 27 16.48 9.83 15.34
CA HIS A 27 15.50 9.29 16.30
C HIS A 27 14.91 7.95 15.84
N PHE A 28 15.69 7.15 15.08
CA PHE A 28 15.16 5.96 14.40
C PHE A 28 14.51 4.95 15.36
N SER A 29 15.12 4.73 16.52
CA SER A 29 14.61 3.78 17.52
C SER A 29 13.34 4.25 18.22
N GLU A 30 13.11 5.56 18.33
CA GLU A 30 11.89 6.14 18.88
C GLU A 30 10.77 6.08 17.83
N LEU A 31 11.09 6.47 16.58
CA LEU A 31 10.18 6.36 15.45
C LEU A 31 9.63 4.94 15.30
N LEU A 32 10.46 3.90 15.41
CA LEU A 32 9.99 2.52 15.33
C LEU A 32 9.07 2.10 16.49
N ARG A 33 9.23 2.67 17.70
CA ARG A 33 8.32 2.42 18.83
C ARG A 33 6.97 3.08 18.57
N ASP A 34 6.96 4.34 18.17
CA ASP A 34 5.74 5.06 17.80
C ASP A 34 4.99 4.31 16.69
N VAL A 35 5.72 3.81 15.69
CA VAL A 35 5.14 2.99 14.61
C VAL A 35 4.59 1.66 15.13
N ALA A 36 5.28 0.99 16.05
CA ALA A 36 4.75 -0.23 16.66
C ALA A 36 3.47 0.03 17.48
N GLU A 37 3.30 1.23 18.03
CA GLU A 37 2.10 1.69 18.74
C GLU A 37 0.98 2.14 17.80
N GLY A 38 1.21 2.14 16.47
CA GLY A 38 0.20 2.40 15.46
C GLY A 38 0.36 3.73 14.73
N GLN A 39 1.41 4.52 15.00
CA GLN A 39 1.66 5.76 14.26
C GLN A 39 2.22 5.50 12.86
N SER A 40 1.93 6.42 11.94
CA SER A 40 2.42 6.38 10.57
C SER A 40 3.15 7.67 10.24
N PHE A 41 4.27 7.56 9.53
CA PHE A 41 5.13 8.71 9.19
C PHE A 41 5.43 8.76 7.70
N THR A 42 5.44 9.97 7.15
CA THR A 42 5.97 10.26 5.81
C THR A 42 7.35 10.91 5.96
N VAL A 43 8.38 10.25 5.43
CA VAL A 43 9.75 10.75 5.46
C VAL A 43 9.99 11.70 4.28
N MET A 44 10.45 12.91 4.58
CA MET A 44 10.68 13.99 3.62
C MET A 44 12.18 14.23 3.41
N SER A 45 12.58 14.45 2.15
CA SER A 45 13.92 14.90 1.76
C SER A 45 13.79 16.08 0.80
N ARG A 46 14.43 17.21 1.14
CA ARG A 46 14.40 18.45 0.32
C ARG A 46 12.97 18.85 -0.11
N GLY A 47 12.01 18.74 0.82
CA GLY A 47 10.61 19.09 0.58
C GLY A 47 9.80 18.06 -0.21
N ARG A 48 10.35 16.89 -0.54
CA ARG A 48 9.67 15.81 -1.28
C ARG A 48 9.56 14.57 -0.40
N PRO A 49 8.44 13.84 -0.40
CA PRO A 49 8.40 12.56 0.28
C PRO A 49 9.32 11.56 -0.41
N VAL A 50 9.96 10.71 0.38
CA VAL A 50 10.88 9.69 -0.11
C VAL A 50 10.57 8.31 0.44
N ALA A 51 9.89 8.21 1.59
CA ALA A 51 9.46 6.94 2.17
C ALA A 51 8.25 7.14 3.08
N ARG A 52 7.59 6.02 3.43
CA ARG A 52 6.59 5.93 4.49
C ARG A 52 7.00 4.85 5.46
N VAL A 53 6.83 5.10 6.76
CA VAL A 53 7.04 4.10 7.81
C VAL A 53 5.71 3.88 8.52
N LEU A 54 5.20 2.67 8.43
CA LEU A 54 3.85 2.30 8.81
C LEU A 54 3.88 1.05 9.70
N PRO A 55 2.90 0.86 10.58
CA PRO A 55 2.76 -0.38 11.34
C PRO A 55 2.50 -1.56 10.39
N VAL A 56 3.02 -2.74 10.73
CA VAL A 56 2.72 -3.96 9.99
C VAL A 56 1.34 -4.48 10.37
N ASP A 57 0.32 -4.25 9.53
CA ASP A 57 -1.01 -4.85 9.70
C ASP A 57 -1.17 -6.11 8.84
N ARG A 58 -0.76 -7.26 9.39
CA ARG A 58 -0.94 -8.58 8.75
C ARG A 58 -2.42 -8.95 8.55
N HIS A 59 -3.32 -8.41 9.37
CA HIS A 59 -4.74 -8.66 9.21
C HIS A 59 -5.30 -7.89 8.00
N ARG A 60 -4.83 -6.65 7.74
CA ARG A 60 -5.19 -5.89 6.54
C ARG A 60 -4.74 -6.58 5.26
N GLU A 61 -3.54 -7.16 5.25
CA GLU A 61 -3.06 -7.91 4.09
C GLU A 61 -3.99 -9.09 3.79
N LYS A 62 -4.29 -9.92 4.80
CA LYS A 62 -5.23 -11.05 4.67
C LYS A 62 -6.61 -10.59 4.19
N ARG A 63 -7.18 -9.55 4.80
CA ARG A 63 -8.47 -8.96 4.40
C ARG A 63 -8.45 -8.45 2.96
N SER A 64 -7.31 -7.94 2.48
CA SER A 64 -7.18 -7.42 1.11
C SER A 64 -7.21 -8.56 0.09
N VAL A 65 -6.53 -9.68 0.38
CA VAL A 65 -6.58 -10.89 -0.44
C VAL A 65 -8.00 -11.48 -0.43
N GLU A 66 -8.62 -11.61 0.74
CA GLU A 66 -10.00 -12.10 0.87
C GLU A 66 -10.96 -11.25 0.04
N ARG A 67 -10.86 -9.92 0.12
CA ARG A 67 -11.71 -8.98 -0.65
C ARG A 67 -11.48 -9.09 -2.16
N LEU A 68 -10.23 -9.29 -2.58
CA LEU A 68 -9.91 -9.50 -4.00
C LEU A 68 -10.53 -10.81 -4.51
N LEU A 69 -10.38 -11.89 -3.75
CA LEU A 69 -10.95 -13.19 -4.12
C LEU A 69 -12.48 -13.14 -4.15
N GLU A 70 -13.10 -12.49 -3.17
CA GLU A 70 -14.54 -12.25 -3.14
C GLU A 70 -14.99 -11.47 -4.39
N PHE A 71 -14.30 -10.39 -4.72
CA PHE A 71 -14.57 -9.62 -5.93
C PHE A 71 -14.43 -10.46 -7.21
N VAL A 72 -13.32 -11.19 -7.37
CA VAL A 72 -13.06 -12.03 -8.54
C VAL A 72 -14.09 -13.16 -8.66
N SER A 73 -14.52 -13.74 -7.53
CA SER A 73 -15.54 -14.80 -7.52
C SER A 73 -16.89 -14.36 -8.06
N GLY A 74 -17.20 -13.06 -7.99
CA GLY A 74 -18.42 -12.47 -8.56
C GLY A 74 -18.30 -12.08 -10.03
N LEU A 75 -17.11 -12.16 -10.64
CA LEU A 75 -16.94 -11.81 -12.06
C LEU A 75 -17.50 -12.92 -12.96
N PRO A 76 -18.11 -12.56 -14.11
CA PRO A 76 -18.55 -13.55 -15.09
C PRO A 76 -17.40 -14.44 -15.55
N VAL A 77 -17.64 -15.75 -15.61
CA VAL A 77 -16.67 -16.71 -16.17
C VAL A 77 -16.43 -16.34 -17.64
N ARG A 78 -15.15 -16.18 -18.01
CA ARG A 78 -14.73 -15.95 -19.39
C ARG A 78 -13.87 -17.12 -19.86
N HIS A 79 -14.14 -17.61 -21.06
CA HIS A 79 -13.28 -18.57 -21.72
C HIS A 79 -12.09 -17.84 -22.34
N ALA A 80 -10.88 -18.15 -21.90
CA ALA A 80 -9.65 -17.54 -22.41
C ALA A 80 -9.26 -18.02 -23.83
N GLY A 81 -10.10 -18.82 -24.49
CA GLY A 81 -9.78 -19.45 -25.77
C GLY A 81 -8.71 -20.54 -25.64
N GLN A 82 -8.17 -20.97 -26.79
CA GLN A 82 -6.97 -21.80 -26.83
C GLN A 82 -5.78 -20.86 -26.79
N TRP A 83 -5.00 -20.95 -25.73
CA TRP A 83 -3.74 -20.25 -25.60
C TRP A 83 -2.70 -21.27 -25.17
N SER A 84 -1.55 -21.22 -25.83
CA SER A 84 -0.35 -21.95 -25.47
C SER A 84 0.53 -21.06 -24.58
N ARG A 85 1.53 -21.67 -23.94
CA ARG A 85 2.52 -20.92 -23.19
C ARG A 85 3.34 -19.98 -24.09
N ASP A 86 3.45 -20.27 -25.37
CA ASP A 86 4.26 -19.49 -26.31
C ASP A 86 3.57 -18.16 -26.64
N ASP A 87 2.23 -18.12 -26.64
CA ASP A 87 1.42 -16.91 -26.88
C ASP A 87 1.54 -15.83 -25.78
N LEU A 88 2.19 -16.15 -24.65
CA LEU A 88 2.39 -15.26 -23.49
C LEU A 88 3.64 -14.39 -23.57
N TYR A 89 4.59 -14.75 -24.43
CA TYR A 89 5.92 -14.14 -24.46
C TYR A 89 6.18 -13.26 -25.70
N GLU A 90 5.20 -13.13 -26.61
CA GLU A 90 5.22 -12.19 -27.74
C GLU A 90 4.62 -10.82 -27.40
#